data_AF-A0A1I5DIR6-F1
#
_entry.id   AF-A0A1I5DIR6-F1
#
_cell.length_a   1.000
_cell.length_b   1.000
_cell.length_c   1.000
_cell.angle_alpha   90.00
_cell.angle_beta   90.00
_cell.angle_gamma   90.00
#
_symmetry.space_group_name_H-M   'P 1'
#
loop_
_entity.id
_entity.type
_entity.pdbx_description
1 polymer ?
#
loop_
_entity_poly.entity_id
_entity_poly.type
_entity_poly.pdbx_seq_one_letter_code
_entity_poly.pdbx_strand_id
1 'polypeptide(L)'
;MTDKERQEAVTATAPADASDALAEGIVDAVVIGGGAAGLNGALILARSRRSVVVIDSGSPRNAPAQAVHGLLALDGTPPSEILRRGREQVRQYGGRVVDGEVVSAE
;
A
#
# COMPACT_ATOMS: atom_id res chain seq x y z
N MET A 1 23.14 -23.75 -13.28
CA MET A 1 22.03 -23.06 -12.61
C MET A 1 21.73 -21.84 -13.45
N THR A 2 20.67 -21.89 -14.26
CA THR A 2 20.41 -20.92 -15.33
C THR A 2 19.65 -19.71 -14.78
N ASP A 3 19.97 -18.51 -15.27
CA ASP A 3 19.34 -17.21 -14.90
C ASP A 3 17.80 -17.20 -14.94
N LYS A 4 17.19 -18.19 -15.61
CA LYS A 4 15.75 -18.41 -15.69
C LYS A 4 15.10 -18.73 -14.33
N GLU A 5 15.78 -19.45 -13.44
CA GLU A 5 15.24 -19.83 -12.11
C GLU A 5 15.28 -18.64 -11.13
N ARG A 6 16.17 -17.67 -11.35
CA ARG A 6 16.26 -16.44 -10.52
C ARG A 6 15.21 -15.40 -10.90
N GLN A 7 14.70 -15.47 -12.13
CA GLN A 7 13.72 -14.52 -12.66
C GLN A 7 12.27 -14.92 -12.35
N GLU A 8 11.99 -16.20 -12.07
CA GLU A 8 10.64 -16.68 -11.68
C GLU A 8 10.26 -16.35 -10.23
N ALA A 9 11.22 -16.00 -9.37
CA ALA A 9 10.95 -15.63 -7.97
C ALA A 9 10.46 -14.18 -7.76
N VAL A 10 10.41 -13.35 -8.81
CA VAL A 10 10.16 -11.89 -8.72
C VAL A 10 8.79 -11.49 -9.29
N THR A 11 7.82 -12.41 -9.42
CA THR A 11 6.51 -12.05 -10.01
C THR A 11 5.32 -12.76 -9.40
N ALA A 12 5.27 -12.85 -8.07
CA ALA A 12 4.02 -13.05 -7.36
C ALA A 12 3.60 -11.72 -6.73
N THR A 13 2.97 -10.84 -7.51
CA THR A 13 2.25 -9.70 -6.94
C THR A 13 1.12 -10.29 -6.11
N ALA A 14 1.23 -10.20 -4.77
CA ALA A 14 0.13 -10.55 -3.87
C ALA A 14 -1.12 -9.81 -4.35
N PRO A 15 -2.33 -10.43 -4.30
CA PRO A 15 -3.54 -9.74 -4.70
C PRO A 15 -3.63 -8.42 -3.94
N ALA A 16 -4.14 -7.37 -4.58
CA ALA A 16 -4.13 -6.02 -4.02
C ALA A 16 -4.75 -5.94 -2.61
N ASP A 17 -5.62 -6.88 -2.29
CA ASP A 17 -6.36 -6.99 -1.04
C ASP A 17 -5.74 -7.96 -0.01
N ALA A 18 -4.64 -8.65 -0.34
CA ALA A 18 -3.94 -9.49 0.63
C ALA A 18 -3.13 -8.63 1.60
N SER A 19 -3.27 -8.88 2.90
CA SER A 19 -2.32 -8.35 3.88
C SER A 19 -0.93 -8.92 3.66
N ASP A 20 0.08 -8.06 3.65
CA ASP A 20 1.47 -8.47 3.74
C ASP A 20 1.78 -8.95 5.16
N ALA A 21 2.88 -9.70 5.32
CA ALA A 21 3.43 -9.97 6.64
C ALA A 21 4.03 -8.68 7.23
N LEU A 22 3.85 -8.48 8.53
CA LEU A 22 4.53 -7.42 9.28
C LEU A 22 6.05 -7.55 9.10
N ALA A 23 6.73 -6.42 9.02
CA ALA A 23 8.18 -6.40 8.94
C ALA A 23 8.78 -6.93 10.26
N GLU A 24 9.80 -7.77 10.16
CA GLU A 24 10.63 -8.16 11.29
C GLU A 24 11.74 -7.13 11.47
N GLY A 25 11.85 -6.54 12.67
CA GLY A 25 12.88 -5.56 13.01
C GLY A 25 12.47 -4.09 12.87
N ILE A 26 13.46 -3.21 12.93
CA ILE A 26 13.26 -1.74 12.87
C ILE A 26 12.99 -1.32 11.43
N VAL A 27 11.98 -0.47 11.24
CA VAL A 27 11.66 0.18 9.97
C VAL A 27 11.89 1.69 10.07
N ASP A 28 12.14 2.35 8.93
CA ASP A 28 12.34 3.80 8.87
C ASP A 28 11.03 4.56 9.17
N ALA A 29 9.88 4.00 8.77
CA ALA A 29 8.59 4.62 8.99
C ALA A 29 7.43 3.61 9.10
N VAL A 30 6.49 3.92 9.99
CA VAL A 30 5.17 3.28 10.04
C VAL A 30 4.12 4.31 9.65
N VAL A 31 3.31 3.98 8.65
CA VAL A 31 2.20 4.82 8.18
C VAL A 31 0.90 4.21 8.69
N ILE A 32 0.19 4.94 9.56
CA ILE A 32 -1.08 4.50 10.13
C ILE A 32 -2.22 5.05 9.27
N GLY A 33 -2.94 4.16 8.60
CA GLY A 33 -4.04 4.45 7.68
C GLY A 33 -3.66 4.24 6.21
N GLY A 34 -4.38 3.34 5.53
CA GLY A 34 -4.19 3.02 4.10
C GLY A 34 -5.11 3.81 3.16
N GLY A 35 -5.52 5.01 3.55
CA GLY A 35 -6.23 5.93 2.66
C GLY A 35 -5.31 6.61 1.65
N ALA A 36 -5.86 7.48 0.79
CA ALA A 36 -5.10 8.17 -0.26
C ALA A 36 -3.87 8.92 0.28
N ALA A 37 -3.99 9.59 1.43
CA ALA A 37 -2.89 10.30 2.06
C ALA A 37 -1.76 9.36 2.53
N GLY A 38 -2.11 8.30 3.26
CA GLY A 38 -1.14 7.34 3.78
C GLY A 38 -0.44 6.56 2.67
N LEU A 39 -1.19 6.06 1.69
CA LEU A 39 -0.62 5.35 0.54
C LEU A 39 0.31 6.24 -0.29
N ASN A 40 -0.05 7.51 -0.52
CA ASN A 40 0.83 8.43 -1.23
C ASN A 40 2.11 8.74 -0.42
N GLY A 41 1.99 8.97 0.89
CA GLY A 41 3.15 9.16 1.77
C GLY A 41 4.09 7.94 1.77
N ALA A 42 3.53 6.74 1.92
CA ALA A 42 4.27 5.50 1.88
C ALA A 42 4.94 5.26 0.52
N LEU A 43 4.26 5.57 -0.59
CA LEU A 43 4.81 5.45 -1.93
C LEU A 43 6.06 6.33 -2.10
N ILE A 44 6.01 7.58 -1.65
CA ILE A 44 7.17 8.48 -1.73
C ILE A 44 8.33 7.96 -0.86
N LEU A 45 8.05 7.52 0.37
CA LEU A 45 9.07 6.93 1.25
C LEU A 45 9.72 5.68 0.66
N ALA A 46 8.92 4.75 0.12
CA ALA A 46 9.40 3.53 -0.53
C ALA A 46 10.28 3.87 -1.75
N ARG A 47 9.87 4.85 -2.58
CA ARG A 47 10.69 5.35 -3.70
C ARG A 47 12.01 6.00 -3.27
N SER A 48 12.04 6.56 -2.07
CA SER A 48 13.24 7.06 -1.41
C SER A 48 14.06 5.96 -0.73
N ARG A 49 13.75 4.68 -0.98
CA ARG A 49 14.41 3.49 -0.41
C ARG A 49 14.32 3.39 1.11
N ARG A 50 13.27 3.97 1.70
CA ARG A 50 12.95 3.78 3.13
C ARG A 50 12.15 2.50 3.30
N SER A 51 12.50 1.74 4.34
CA SER A 51 11.68 0.63 4.83
C SER A 51 10.41 1.20 5.46
N VAL A 52 9.26 0.92 4.84
CA VAL A 52 7.97 1.47 5.24
C VAL A 52 6.91 0.38 5.35
N VAL A 53 6.13 0.44 6.42
CA VAL A 53 4.95 -0.41 6.65
C VAL A 53 3.73 0.48 6.76
N VAL A 54 2.72 0.23 5.93
CA VAL A 54 1.39 0.80 6.06
C VAL A 54 0.54 -0.16 6.87
N ILE A 55 -0.12 0.32 7.91
CA ILE A 55 -1.12 -0.45 8.68
C ILE A 55 -2.48 0.17 8.43
N ASP A 56 -3.43 -0.60 7.88
CA ASP A 56 -4.75 -0.11 7.46
C ASP A 56 -5.89 -0.94 8.05
N SER A 57 -6.92 -0.28 8.59
CA SER A 57 -8.12 -0.93 9.14
C SER A 57 -9.21 -1.18 8.11
N GLY A 58 -8.97 -0.82 6.84
CA GLY A 58 -9.90 -1.09 5.73
C GLY A 58 -11.19 -0.26 5.76
N SER A 59 -11.23 0.82 6.54
CA SER A 59 -12.44 1.64 6.75
C SER A 59 -12.30 3.07 6.16
N PRO A 60 -12.20 3.24 4.83
CA PRO A 60 -12.00 4.56 4.25
C PRO A 60 -13.25 5.43 4.41
N ARG A 61 -13.06 6.70 4.75
CA ARG A 61 -14.14 7.67 5.01
C ARG A 61 -15.17 7.77 3.87
N ASN A 62 -14.73 7.61 2.62
CA ASN A 62 -15.57 7.72 1.43
C ASN A 62 -16.00 6.36 0.85
N ALA A 63 -15.94 5.26 1.63
CA ALA A 63 -16.37 3.93 1.18
C ALA A 63 -17.77 3.88 0.51
N PRO A 64 -18.80 4.64 0.98
CA PRO A 64 -20.11 4.59 0.35
C PRO A 64 -20.20 5.32 -1.00
N ALA A 65 -19.18 6.11 -1.37
CA ALA A 65 -19.20 6.88 -2.61
C ALA A 65 -18.94 5.96 -3.81
N GLN A 66 -19.75 6.11 -4.86
CA GLN A 66 -19.58 5.35 -6.11
C GLN A 66 -18.36 5.83 -6.91
N ALA A 67 -17.98 7.10 -6.75
CA ALA A 67 -16.87 7.72 -7.47
C ALA A 67 -16.23 8.85 -6.66
N VAL A 68 -14.94 9.08 -6.94
CA VAL A 68 -14.20 10.29 -6.55
C VAL A 68 -14.28 11.29 -7.68
N HIS A 69 -14.42 12.57 -7.32
CA HIS A 69 -14.43 13.69 -8.26
C HIS A 69 -13.41 14.75 -7.85
N GLY A 70 -12.99 15.56 -8.82
CA GLY A 70 -12.00 16.63 -8.59
C GLY A 70 -10.57 16.11 -8.38
N LEU A 71 -10.31 14.84 -8.72
CA LEU A 71 -8.97 14.25 -8.73
C LEU A 71 -8.48 14.16 -10.17
N LEU A 72 -7.44 14.93 -10.50
CA LEU A 72 -6.86 14.97 -11.83
C LEU A 72 -6.52 13.56 -12.33
N ALA A 73 -6.88 13.26 -13.58
CA ALA A 73 -6.72 11.97 -14.26
C ALA A 73 -7.52 10.78 -13.69
N LEU A 74 -8.27 10.96 -12.59
CA LEU A 74 -9.03 9.89 -11.92
C LEU A 74 -10.48 10.29 -11.61
N ASP A 75 -11.01 11.32 -12.27
CA ASP A 75 -12.41 11.72 -12.10
C ASP A 75 -13.36 10.57 -12.47
N GLY A 76 -14.37 10.32 -11.64
CA GLY A 76 -15.30 9.21 -11.81
C GLY A 76 -14.80 7.85 -11.30
N THR A 77 -13.59 7.77 -10.76
CA THR A 77 -13.02 6.48 -10.31
C THR A 77 -13.58 6.06 -8.95
N PRO A 78 -13.99 4.79 -8.76
CA PRO A 78 -14.39 4.28 -7.45
C PRO A 78 -13.28 4.46 -6.38
N PRO A 79 -13.61 4.84 -5.14
CA PRO A 79 -12.61 4.98 -4.07
C PRO A 79 -11.76 3.73 -3.85
N SER A 80 -12.39 2.56 -3.89
CA SER A 80 -11.72 1.26 -3.72
C SER A 80 -10.63 1.04 -4.77
N GLU A 81 -10.88 1.43 -6.02
CA GLU A 81 -9.92 1.30 -7.12
C GLU A 81 -8.70 2.21 -6.92
N ILE A 82 -8.88 3.41 -6.38
CA ILE A 82 -7.77 4.32 -6.04
C ILE A 82 -6.89 3.68 -4.96
N LEU A 83 -7.50 3.14 -3.90
CA LEU A 83 -6.77 2.49 -2.82
C LEU A 83 -6.06 1.23 -3.32
N ARG A 84 -6.73 0.40 -4.13
CA ARG A 84 -6.16 -0.79 -4.77
C ARG A 84 -4.88 -0.46 -5.53
N ARG A 85 -4.94 0.53 -6.43
CA ARG A 85 -3.77 1.01 -7.19
C ARG A 85 -2.67 1.56 -6.28
N GLY A 86 -3.03 2.32 -5.25
CA GLY A 86 -2.07 2.86 -4.30
C GLY A 86 -1.31 1.76 -3.54
N ARG A 87 -2.01 0.72 -3.06
CA ARG A 87 -1.39 -0.45 -2.40
C ARG A 87 -0.42 -1.17 -3.34
N GLU A 88 -0.82 -1.42 -4.58
CA GLU A 88 0.05 -2.02 -5.61
C GLU A 88 1.32 -1.20 -5.86
N GLN A 89 1.19 0.12 -5.97
CA GLN A 89 2.34 1.00 -6.18
C GLN A 89 3.29 1.00 -4.98
N VAL A 90 2.78 1.04 -3.75
CA VAL A 90 3.62 0.93 -2.54
C VAL A 90 4.42 -0.38 -2.55
N ARG A 91 3.75 -1.50 -2.84
CA ARG A 91 4.39 -2.83 -2.93
C ARG A 91 5.44 -2.92 -4.02
N GLN A 92 5.18 -2.31 -5.18
CA GLN A 92 6.13 -2.28 -6.31
C GLN A 92 7.49 -1.65 -5.90
N TYR A 93 7.50 -0.74 -4.94
CA TYR A 93 8.71 -0.09 -4.44
C TYR A 93 9.22 -0.69 -3.12
N GLY A 94 8.73 -1.87 -2.73
CA GLY A 94 9.20 -2.61 -1.56
C GLY A 94 8.58 -2.19 -0.22
N GLY A 95 7.59 -1.29 -0.24
CA GLY A 95 6.76 -1.02 0.93
C GLY A 95 5.82 -2.18 1.22
N ARG A 96 5.41 -2.32 2.48
CA ARG A 96 4.46 -3.36 2.92
C ARG A 96 3.13 -2.72 3.30
N VAL A 97 2.03 -3.38 3.01
CA VAL A 97 0.68 -2.98 3.43
C VAL A 97 0.06 -4.12 4.22
N VAL A 98 -0.21 -3.86 5.49
CA VAL A 98 -0.69 -4.83 6.47
C VAL A 98 -2.08 -4.42 6.93
N ASP A 99 -3.00 -5.38 6.96
CA ASP A 99 -4.33 -5.16 7.53
C ASP A 99 -4.20 -5.18 9.06
N GLY A 100 -4.69 -4.13 9.70
CA GLY A 100 -4.61 -4.01 11.15
C GLY A 100 -5.16 -2.69 11.68
N GLU A 101 -5.47 -2.69 12.96
CA GLU A 101 -5.87 -1.50 13.69
C GLU A 101 -4.78 -1.14 14.71
N VAL A 102 -4.28 0.08 14.63
CA VAL A 102 -3.30 0.59 15.60
C VAL A 102 -4.05 1.23 16.76
N VAL A 103 -3.86 0.68 17.96
CA VAL A 103 -4.54 1.13 19.18
C VAL A 103 -3.75 2.17 19.98
N SER A 104 -2.43 2.21 19.81
CA SER A 104 -1.54 3.12 20.53
C SER A 104 -0.22 3.30 19.77
N ALA A 105 0.41 4.46 19.97
CA ALA A 105 1.80 4.75 19.60
C ALA A 105 2.37 5.67 20.70
N GLU A 106 3.60 5.40 21.15
CA GLU A 106 4.30 6.14 22.21
C GLU A 106 5.40 7.04 21.66
#